data_AF-A0AAD3D8M4-F1
#
_entry.id   AF-A0AAD3D8M4-F1
#
_cell.length_a   1.000
_cell.length_b   1.000
_cell.length_c   1.000
_cell.angle_alpha   90.00
_cell.angle_beta   90.00
_cell.angle_gamma   90.00
#
_symmetry.space_group_name_H-M   'P 1'
#
loop_
_entity.id
_entity.type
_entity.pdbx_description
1 polymer ?
#
loop_
_entity_poly.entity_id
_entity_poly.type
_entity_poly.pdbx_seq_one_letter_code
_entity_poly.pdbx_strand_id
1 'polypeptide(L)'
;MQRTEKDILDGEETNTANPMNVDLLSSQSLMIQNSTLCKETDGIPRVILATPCGGSSATVKFTQTLFEAHGYKIFNAREPFLRPNQKNKFMDKARKKQTKKLEKEPTRQEILTETLRLYNEKAVRTNKSRENILDQAICAARDCFGSVGKQVYPNGTESSLCFSRRSHEDEKILASFDPDDLLQYMRERKAENEARQTSLKHLYKNSIETYESLFAFEYADDEDGYQVFEKSVDAWCNFLSNFINVDRDIVESVLIPYINTRKKPVRQKKVIYNFPSIKDHLQQTEFGQYLRL
;
A
#
# COMPACT_ATOMS: atom_id res chain seq x y z
N MET A 1 21.23 49.46 45.94
CA MET A 1 22.45 49.19 46.74
C MET A 1 22.36 47.75 47.20
N GLN A 2 23.33 46.86 47.00
CA GLN A 2 24.65 46.98 46.35
C GLN A 2 24.85 45.85 45.30
N ARG A 3 25.93 45.92 44.52
CA ARG A 3 26.46 44.83 43.66
C ARG A 3 27.86 44.46 44.15
N THR A 4 28.17 43.16 44.10
CA THR A 4 29.49 42.51 43.95
C THR A 4 29.14 41.10 43.40
N GLU A 5 29.77 40.48 42.39
CA GLU A 5 31.21 40.22 42.15
C GLU A 5 31.82 39.40 43.32
N LYS A 6 32.64 38.35 43.12
CA LYS A 6 33.30 37.87 41.89
C LYS A 6 33.68 36.37 41.99
N ASP A 7 34.24 35.88 40.88
CA ASP A 7 35.10 34.68 40.67
C ASP A 7 34.36 33.35 40.42
N ILE A 8 34.60 32.54 39.38
CA ILE A 8 35.75 32.27 38.47
C ILE A 8 36.94 31.55 39.15
N LEU A 9 37.01 30.24 38.96
CA LEU A 9 38.26 29.48 38.79
C LEU A 9 37.99 28.19 38.00
N ASP A 10 39.03 27.65 37.38
CA ASP A 10 38.96 26.74 36.23
C ASP A 10 38.70 25.26 36.57
N GLY A 11 38.31 24.50 35.53
CA GLY A 11 38.23 23.04 35.56
C GLY A 11 38.59 22.49 34.17
N GLU A 12 39.70 21.74 34.09
CA GLU A 12 40.36 21.39 32.83
C GLU A 12 39.73 20.21 32.06
N GLU A 13 40.26 19.98 30.86
CA GLU A 13 39.83 18.99 29.88
C GLU A 13 39.92 17.54 30.37
N THR A 14 39.01 16.69 29.88
CA THR A 14 39.40 15.34 29.44
C THR A 14 38.85 15.09 28.04
N ASN A 15 39.75 15.09 27.06
CA ASN A 15 39.43 14.96 25.65
C ASN A 15 39.41 13.48 25.22
N THR A 16 38.23 12.88 25.09
CA THR A 16 38.07 11.52 24.55
C THR A 16 37.45 11.54 23.17
N ALA A 17 38.27 11.87 22.17
CA ALA A 17 37.91 11.69 20.76
C ALA A 17 37.66 10.20 20.45
N ASN A 18 36.56 9.89 19.76
CA ASN A 18 36.32 8.57 19.16
C ASN A 18 35.87 8.75 17.69
N PRO A 19 36.71 8.44 16.70
CA PRO A 19 36.48 8.84 15.31
C PRO A 19 35.61 7.85 14.55
N MET A 20 34.31 8.13 14.45
CA MET A 20 33.42 7.52 13.43
C MET A 20 32.81 8.57 12.48
N ASN A 21 33.64 9.47 11.97
CA ASN A 21 33.32 10.24 10.77
C ASN A 21 33.70 9.42 9.52
N VAL A 22 33.02 8.29 9.31
CA VAL A 22 33.22 7.41 8.15
C VAL A 22 32.17 7.70 7.08
N ASP A 23 32.37 8.84 6.42
CA ASP A 23 32.10 9.05 4.98
C ASP A 23 30.73 8.63 4.42
N LEU A 24 29.65 8.81 5.18
CA LEU A 24 28.26 8.60 4.73
C LEU A 24 27.80 9.53 3.58
N LEU A 25 28.66 10.44 3.10
CA LEU A 25 28.39 11.39 2.04
C LEU A 25 29.06 11.03 0.70
N SER A 26 30.14 10.23 0.68
CA SER A 26 30.70 9.71 -0.58
C SER A 26 29.80 8.62 -1.18
N SER A 27 29.21 7.78 -0.33
CA SER A 27 28.30 6.69 -0.72
C SER A 27 27.00 7.19 -1.37
N GLN A 28 26.51 8.39 -1.02
CA GLN A 28 25.36 9.01 -1.71
C GLN A 28 25.71 9.61 -3.09
N SER A 29 26.97 9.96 -3.35
CA SER A 29 27.40 10.48 -4.67
C SER A 29 27.63 9.39 -5.71
N LEU A 30 27.91 8.15 -5.29
CA LEU A 30 28.29 7.05 -6.19
C LEU A 30 27.13 6.34 -6.89
N MET A 31 25.87 6.54 -6.45
CA MET A 31 24.70 5.91 -7.09
C MET A 31 24.14 6.67 -8.32
N ILE A 32 24.73 7.81 -8.72
CA ILE A 32 24.20 8.64 -9.83
C ILE A 32 25.16 8.67 -11.05
N GLN A 33 26.07 7.69 -11.18
CA GLN A 33 26.95 7.54 -12.34
C GLN A 33 27.18 6.07 -12.78
N ASN A 34 26.12 5.32 -13.11
CA ASN A 34 26.05 4.38 -14.26
C ASN A 34 24.80 3.47 -14.22
N SER A 35 23.74 3.80 -14.96
CA SER A 35 22.70 2.81 -15.33
C SER A 35 21.93 3.18 -16.61
N THR A 36 22.64 3.58 -17.67
CA THR A 36 22.03 3.81 -19.00
C THR A 36 21.67 2.49 -19.72
N LEU A 37 21.90 1.34 -19.09
CA LEU A 37 21.26 0.07 -19.43
C LEU A 37 20.01 -0.10 -18.57
N CYS A 38 18.83 -0.13 -19.20
CA CYS A 38 17.68 -0.81 -18.61
C CYS A 38 18.06 -2.28 -18.40
N LYS A 39 17.84 -2.84 -17.19
CA LYS A 39 18.00 -4.28 -16.95
C LYS A 39 17.12 -5.06 -17.95
N GLU A 40 17.60 -6.23 -18.39
CA GLU A 40 16.84 -7.06 -19.31
C GLU A 40 15.46 -7.38 -18.73
N THR A 41 14.43 -7.12 -19.54
CA THR A 41 13.06 -7.53 -19.24
C THR A 41 12.73 -8.77 -20.06
N ASP A 42 11.97 -9.69 -19.51
CA ASP A 42 11.38 -10.84 -20.22
C ASP A 42 10.38 -10.45 -21.32
N GLY A 43 10.22 -9.15 -21.61
CA GLY A 43 9.20 -8.61 -22.50
C GLY A 43 7.78 -8.75 -21.96
N ILE A 44 7.60 -9.28 -20.74
CA ILE A 44 6.31 -9.45 -20.09
C ILE A 44 6.02 -8.18 -19.28
N PRO A 45 5.15 -7.29 -19.76
CA PRO A 45 4.69 -6.13 -19.01
C PRO A 45 4.01 -6.57 -17.70
N ARG A 46 4.04 -5.69 -16.69
CA ARG A 46 3.17 -5.77 -15.51
C ARG A 46 2.58 -4.39 -15.18
N VAL A 47 1.38 -4.39 -14.60
CA VAL A 47 0.68 -3.24 -14.01
C VAL A 47 0.20 -3.68 -12.62
N ILE A 48 -0.12 -2.71 -11.77
CA ILE A 48 -0.66 -2.93 -10.42
C ILE A 48 -1.96 -2.14 -10.30
N LEU A 49 -3.01 -2.78 -9.79
CA LEU A 49 -4.22 -2.14 -9.32
C LEU A 49 -4.46 -2.53 -7.87
N ALA A 50 -5.01 -1.61 -7.11
CA ALA A 50 -5.33 -1.78 -5.70
C ALA A 50 -6.69 -1.15 -5.40
N THR A 51 -7.45 -1.73 -4.47
CA THR A 51 -8.83 -1.30 -4.14
C THR A 51 -8.89 0.01 -3.35
N PRO A 52 -10.03 0.73 -3.36
CA PRO A 52 -10.36 1.64 -2.27
C PRO A 52 -10.19 0.91 -0.92
N CYS A 53 -9.67 1.60 0.09
CA CYS A 53 -9.41 1.09 1.44
C CYS A 53 -8.41 -0.08 1.61
N GLY A 54 -7.99 -0.78 0.56
CA GLY A 54 -6.93 -1.81 0.59
C GLY A 54 -5.49 -1.29 0.73
N GLY A 55 -5.29 -0.09 1.30
CA GLY A 55 -3.97 0.56 1.38
C GLY A 55 -3.35 0.87 0.01
N SER A 56 -4.19 1.13 -0.98
CA SER A 56 -3.86 1.24 -2.41
C SER A 56 -2.85 2.33 -2.75
N SER A 57 -3.09 3.57 -2.30
CA SER A 57 -2.20 4.70 -2.62
C SER A 57 -0.78 4.50 -2.09
N ALA A 58 -0.64 3.93 -0.88
CA ALA A 58 0.67 3.59 -0.31
C ALA A 58 1.33 2.45 -1.07
N THR A 59 0.58 1.36 -1.34
CA THR A 59 1.06 0.22 -2.13
C THR A 59 1.61 0.66 -3.50
N VAL A 60 0.83 1.42 -4.27
CA VAL A 60 1.24 1.86 -5.61
C VAL A 60 2.45 2.80 -5.54
N LYS A 61 2.52 3.73 -4.57
CA LYS A 61 3.70 4.60 -4.39
C LYS A 61 4.95 3.78 -4.08
N PHE A 62 4.90 2.91 -3.09
CA PHE A 62 6.06 2.10 -2.68
C PHE A 62 6.51 1.15 -3.79
N THR A 63 5.58 0.48 -4.48
CA THR A 63 6.00 -0.39 -5.59
C THR A 63 6.57 0.40 -6.77
N GLN A 64 6.07 1.61 -7.04
CA GLN A 64 6.71 2.51 -8.01
C GLN A 64 8.15 2.84 -7.60
N THR A 65 8.35 3.35 -6.37
CA THR A 65 9.69 3.69 -5.86
C THR A 65 10.65 2.50 -5.89
N LEU A 66 10.19 1.30 -5.49
CA LEU A 66 11.01 0.09 -5.46
C LEU A 66 11.42 -0.37 -6.87
N PHE A 67 10.49 -0.35 -7.85
CA PHE A 67 10.81 -0.65 -9.25
C PHE A 67 11.77 0.39 -9.84
N GLU A 68 11.55 1.69 -9.58
CA GLU A 68 12.41 2.78 -10.06
C GLU A 68 13.83 2.65 -9.50
N ALA A 69 13.97 2.35 -8.20
CA ALA A 69 15.26 2.08 -7.56
C ALA A 69 15.95 0.81 -8.10
N HIS A 70 15.19 -0.20 -8.53
CA HIS A 70 15.72 -1.39 -9.20
C HIS A 70 16.15 -1.13 -10.67
N GLY A 71 15.87 0.05 -11.23
CA GLY A 71 16.18 0.44 -12.61
C GLY A 71 15.04 0.24 -13.63
N TYR A 72 13.81 -0.02 -13.17
CA TYR A 72 12.64 -0.25 -14.04
C TYR A 72 11.80 1.02 -14.21
N LYS A 73 11.52 1.39 -15.47
CA LYS A 73 10.65 2.53 -15.79
C LYS A 73 9.18 2.18 -15.65
N ILE A 74 8.50 2.78 -14.67
CA ILE A 74 7.06 2.67 -14.47
C ILE A 74 6.29 3.59 -15.42
N PHE A 75 5.15 3.10 -15.93
CA PHE A 75 4.25 3.86 -16.79
C PHE A 75 2.87 4.00 -16.13
N ASN A 76 2.42 5.23 -15.93
CA ASN A 76 1.14 5.51 -15.30
C ASN A 76 -0.05 5.11 -16.18
N ALA A 77 -1.17 4.67 -15.58
CA ALA A 77 -2.43 4.45 -16.30
C ALA A 77 -3.03 5.73 -16.93
N ARG A 78 -2.40 6.89 -16.69
CA ARG A 78 -2.69 8.19 -17.31
C ARG A 78 -1.86 8.46 -18.58
N GLU A 79 -0.83 7.69 -18.91
CA GLU A 79 0.07 8.00 -20.03
C GLU A 79 -0.66 8.13 -21.39
N PRO A 80 -0.27 9.07 -22.28
CA PRO A 80 -0.97 9.29 -23.56
C PRO A 80 -1.01 8.06 -24.48
N PHE A 81 0.06 7.25 -24.53
CA PHE A 81 0.09 6.02 -25.33
C PHE A 81 -0.92 4.96 -24.84
N LEU A 82 -1.42 5.09 -23.61
CA LEU A 82 -2.51 4.27 -23.07
C LEU A 82 -3.91 4.85 -23.37
N ARG A 83 -4.02 5.89 -24.20
CA ARG A 83 -5.28 6.56 -24.58
C ARG A 83 -5.44 6.73 -26.12
N PRO A 84 -5.32 5.68 -26.96
CA PRO A 84 -5.30 5.79 -28.43
C PRO A 84 -6.69 6.05 -29.03
N ASN A 85 -7.21 7.25 -28.76
CA ASN A 85 -8.55 7.80 -28.99
C ASN A 85 -9.63 7.20 -28.05
N GLN A 86 -10.56 8.05 -27.61
CA GLN A 86 -11.74 7.68 -26.80
C GLN A 86 -12.96 7.43 -27.72
N LYS A 87 -14.00 6.65 -27.36
CA LYS A 87 -14.51 6.31 -26.02
C LYS A 87 -14.70 4.81 -25.73
N ASN A 88 -13.60 4.06 -25.71
CA ASN A 88 -13.42 2.93 -24.81
C ASN A 88 -11.95 2.85 -24.35
N LYS A 89 -11.67 3.42 -23.17
CA LYS A 89 -10.28 3.65 -22.70
C LYS A 89 -9.42 2.40 -22.51
N PHE A 90 -10.01 1.21 -22.51
CA PHE A 90 -9.25 -0.05 -22.57
C PHE A 90 -9.49 -0.79 -23.89
N MET A 91 -10.68 -0.76 -24.49
CA MET A 91 -11.01 -1.65 -25.63
C MET A 91 -11.10 -1.03 -27.03
N ASP A 92 -11.03 0.30 -27.19
CA ASP A 92 -10.56 0.89 -28.47
C ASP A 92 -9.06 0.64 -28.61
N LYS A 93 -8.37 0.85 -27.48
CA LYS A 93 -7.00 0.42 -27.16
C LYS A 93 -6.79 -1.09 -27.24
N ALA A 94 -7.85 -1.91 -27.34
CA ALA A 94 -7.75 -3.36 -27.57
C ALA A 94 -8.06 -3.80 -28.99
N ARG A 95 -8.69 -3.00 -29.85
CA ARG A 95 -9.24 -3.50 -31.13
C ARG A 95 -8.13 -3.71 -32.22
N LYS A 96 -6.93 -4.24 -31.82
CA LYS A 96 -5.60 -4.03 -32.48
C LYS A 96 -4.44 -5.13 -32.42
N LYS A 97 -4.57 -6.50 -32.48
CA LYS A 97 -3.48 -7.64 -32.49
C LYS A 97 -3.12 -8.56 -33.84
N GLN A 98 -3.93 -9.47 -34.46
CA GLN A 98 -3.95 -10.33 -35.70
C GLN A 98 -3.87 -9.57 -37.05
N THR A 99 -4.95 -8.86 -37.36
CA THR A 99 -5.54 -8.57 -38.68
C THR A 99 -4.73 -7.49 -39.40
N LYS A 100 -3.61 -7.88 -40.04
CA LYS A 100 -2.29 -7.19 -40.24
C LYS A 100 -1.09 -7.95 -39.60
N LYS A 101 -1.00 -9.29 -39.76
CA LYS A 101 0.21 -10.12 -39.49
C LYS A 101 0.40 -11.51 -40.19
N LEU A 102 -0.56 -12.32 -40.65
CA LEU A 102 -2.02 -12.39 -40.54
C LEU A 102 -2.77 -11.24 -41.22
N GLU A 103 -2.27 -10.81 -42.37
CA GLU A 103 -2.61 -9.51 -42.96
C GLU A 103 -4.07 -9.30 -43.43
N LYS A 104 -4.73 -8.27 -42.88
CA LYS A 104 -6.11 -7.77 -43.14
C LYS A 104 -6.30 -6.47 -42.30
N GLU A 105 -7.51 -6.11 -41.85
CA GLU A 105 -7.81 -4.83 -41.16
C GLU A 105 -8.62 -5.01 -39.85
N PRO A 106 -8.44 -4.13 -38.84
CA PRO A 106 -7.17 -3.83 -38.19
C PRO A 106 -6.92 -4.87 -37.10
N THR A 107 -5.67 -5.21 -36.83
CA THR A 107 -5.19 -5.83 -35.59
C THR A 107 -6.17 -6.68 -34.66
N ARG A 108 -5.99 -8.00 -34.41
CA ARG A 108 -6.47 -8.88 -33.22
C ARG A 108 -5.69 -9.95 -32.24
N GLN A 109 -4.44 -10.59 -32.04
CA GLN A 109 -2.94 -10.94 -32.36
C GLN A 109 -1.42 -10.29 -32.13
N GLU A 110 -0.67 -9.13 -31.98
CA GLU A 110 -0.37 -7.61 -31.85
C GLU A 110 -0.60 -6.65 -30.62
N ILE A 111 -1.59 -5.73 -30.57
CA ILE A 111 -2.05 -4.89 -29.40
C ILE A 111 -3.32 -5.35 -28.55
N LEU A 112 -4.42 -5.98 -29.01
CA LEU A 112 -5.53 -6.58 -28.19
C LEU A 112 -5.13 -7.34 -26.91
N THR A 113 -4.45 -8.48 -27.00
CA THR A 113 -3.82 -9.20 -25.87
C THR A 113 -2.65 -8.40 -25.24
N GLU A 114 -2.26 -7.24 -25.80
CA GLU A 114 -1.48 -6.23 -25.07
C GLU A 114 -2.40 -5.29 -24.26
N THR A 115 -3.69 -5.13 -24.60
CA THR A 115 -4.72 -4.76 -23.61
C THR A 115 -5.10 -5.92 -22.69
N LEU A 116 -4.89 -7.18 -23.08
CA LEU A 116 -4.85 -8.22 -22.06
C LEU A 116 -3.64 -7.99 -21.15
N ARG A 117 -2.44 -7.58 -21.61
CA ARG A 117 -1.48 -6.90 -20.71
C ARG A 117 -2.13 -5.76 -19.93
N LEU A 118 -2.90 -4.87 -20.54
CA LEU A 118 -3.48 -3.75 -19.80
C LEU A 118 -4.61 -4.16 -18.84
N TYR A 119 -4.88 -5.47 -18.65
CA TYR A 119 -5.81 -6.05 -17.68
C TYR A 119 -5.45 -7.43 -17.03
N ASN A 120 -4.40 -8.16 -17.43
CA ASN A 120 -3.78 -9.35 -16.79
C ASN A 120 -3.03 -9.01 -15.46
N GLU A 121 -3.40 -7.85 -14.93
CA GLU A 121 -2.53 -6.68 -14.71
C GLU A 121 -3.42 -5.47 -14.31
N LYS A 122 -4.75 -5.65 -14.45
CA LYS A 122 -5.72 -5.41 -13.37
C LYS A 122 -5.51 -6.36 -12.15
N ALA A 123 -4.41 -7.12 -12.20
CA ALA A 123 -3.39 -7.29 -11.15
C ALA A 123 -3.85 -7.80 -9.80
N VAL A 124 -3.98 -9.12 -9.69
CA VAL A 124 -5.04 -9.81 -10.44
C VAL A 124 -6.06 -10.09 -9.35
N ARG A 125 -7.23 -9.46 -9.45
CA ARG A 125 -8.07 -9.13 -8.28
C ARG A 125 -7.39 -8.11 -7.35
N THR A 126 -6.92 -7.01 -7.95
CA THR A 126 -6.72 -5.70 -7.28
C THR A 126 -5.97 -5.75 -5.95
N ASN A 127 -4.74 -6.28 -5.95
CA ASN A 127 -3.89 -6.39 -4.76
C ASN A 127 -3.70 -5.02 -4.08
N LYS A 128 -4.00 -4.82 -2.79
CA LYS A 128 -4.11 -5.80 -1.70
C LYS A 128 -5.46 -5.67 -1.00
N SER A 129 -5.93 -6.75 -0.38
CA SER A 129 -6.86 -6.62 0.75
C SER A 129 -6.08 -6.16 1.97
N ARG A 130 -6.68 -5.30 2.80
CA ARG A 130 -6.34 -5.33 4.23
C ARG A 130 -6.81 -6.67 4.79
N GLU A 131 -5.94 -7.39 5.45
CA GLU A 131 -6.26 -8.65 6.12
C GLU A 131 -7.42 -8.45 7.10
N ASN A 132 -7.40 -7.34 7.84
CA ASN A 132 -8.51 -6.97 8.71
C ASN A 132 -9.71 -6.45 7.89
N ILE A 133 -10.70 -7.33 7.68
CA ILE A 133 -11.91 -7.04 6.89
C ILE A 133 -12.77 -5.95 7.56
N LEU A 134 -12.81 -5.90 8.89
CA LEU A 134 -13.56 -4.88 9.63
C LEU A 134 -12.95 -3.48 9.40
N ASP A 135 -11.62 -3.37 9.36
CA ASP A 135 -10.93 -2.14 8.99
C ASP A 135 -11.16 -1.72 7.53
N GLN A 136 -11.46 -2.65 6.61
CA GLN A 136 -11.95 -2.30 5.27
C GLN A 136 -13.34 -1.66 5.35
N ALA A 137 -14.27 -2.27 6.10
CA ALA A 137 -15.62 -1.75 6.28
C ALA A 137 -15.61 -0.36 6.96
N ILE A 138 -14.81 -0.17 8.02
CA ILE A 138 -14.62 1.13 8.71
C ILE A 138 -14.13 2.19 7.73
N CYS A 139 -13.14 1.85 6.90
CA CYS A 139 -12.63 2.79 5.89
C CYS A 139 -13.68 3.07 4.80
N ALA A 140 -14.40 2.05 4.33
CA ALA A 140 -15.41 2.17 3.28
C ALA A 140 -16.57 3.06 3.73
N ALA A 141 -17.16 2.80 4.90
CA ALA A 141 -18.20 3.64 5.50
C ALA A 141 -17.73 5.08 5.74
N ARG A 142 -16.52 5.26 6.28
CA ARG A 142 -15.96 6.61 6.54
C ARG A 142 -15.55 7.38 5.28
N ASP A 143 -15.38 6.75 4.13
CA ASP A 143 -15.10 7.43 2.85
C ASP A 143 -16.29 7.44 1.88
N CYS A 144 -17.46 6.91 2.29
CA CYS A 144 -18.65 6.69 1.46
C CYS A 144 -18.41 5.78 0.24
N PHE A 145 -17.60 4.73 0.38
CA PHE A 145 -17.34 3.74 -0.65
C PHE A 145 -18.31 2.55 -0.55
N GLY A 146 -19.44 2.65 -1.25
CA GLY A 146 -20.49 1.62 -1.24
C GLY A 146 -21.46 1.77 -0.06
N SER A 147 -22.19 0.70 0.26
CA SER A 147 -23.36 0.73 1.16
C SER A 147 -23.18 0.03 2.51
N VAL A 148 -22.01 -0.58 2.79
CA VAL A 148 -21.78 -1.40 4.01
C VAL A 148 -22.05 -0.67 5.32
N GLY A 149 -21.92 0.65 5.34
CA GLY A 149 -22.19 1.47 6.53
C GLY A 149 -22.13 2.95 6.20
N LYS A 150 -22.47 3.78 7.19
CA LYS A 150 -22.63 5.23 7.06
C LYS A 150 -21.48 6.00 7.72
N GLN A 151 -21.23 7.20 7.23
CA GLN A 151 -20.37 8.18 7.87
C GLN A 151 -21.19 8.99 8.89
N VAL A 152 -20.75 9.06 10.15
CA VAL A 152 -21.49 9.80 11.21
C VAL A 152 -20.58 10.64 12.09
N TYR A 153 -21.14 11.69 12.67
CA TYR A 153 -20.54 12.50 13.73
C TYR A 153 -20.66 11.79 15.11
N PRO A 154 -19.97 12.27 16.17
CA PRO A 154 -20.02 11.63 17.50
C PRO A 154 -21.40 11.67 18.18
N ASN A 155 -22.32 12.51 17.70
CA ASN A 155 -23.72 12.59 18.16
C ASN A 155 -24.67 11.66 17.37
N GLY A 156 -24.14 10.81 16.46
CA GLY A 156 -24.92 9.90 15.63
C GLY A 156 -25.55 10.51 14.38
N THR A 157 -25.45 11.82 14.16
CA THR A 157 -25.95 12.45 12.91
C THR A 157 -25.07 12.09 11.72
N GLU A 158 -25.68 11.89 10.55
CA GLU A 158 -24.95 11.53 9.32
C GLU A 158 -24.08 12.69 8.82
N SER A 159 -22.88 12.37 8.32
CA SER A 159 -21.97 13.33 7.70
C SER A 159 -21.88 13.08 6.19
N SER A 160 -21.74 14.17 5.42
CA SER A 160 -21.59 14.18 3.98
C SER A 160 -20.16 14.48 3.51
N LEU A 161 -19.20 14.60 4.44
CA LEU A 161 -17.80 14.86 4.11
C LEU A 161 -17.20 13.75 3.24
N CYS A 162 -17.64 12.51 3.42
CA CYS A 162 -17.14 11.33 2.71
C CYS A 162 -15.60 11.31 2.67
N PHE A 163 -14.99 11.15 1.49
CA PHE A 163 -13.53 11.20 1.32
C PHE A 163 -12.90 12.55 1.75
N SER A 164 -13.63 13.67 1.64
CA SER A 164 -13.14 15.01 1.98
C SER A 164 -12.73 15.16 3.43
N ARG A 165 -13.28 14.36 4.36
CA ARG A 165 -12.89 14.29 5.79
C ARG A 165 -11.37 14.19 6.01
N ARG A 166 -10.63 13.70 5.01
CA ARG A 166 -9.16 13.58 5.02
C ARG A 166 -8.45 14.94 5.00
N SER A 167 -9.20 16.03 4.82
CA SER A 167 -8.75 17.43 4.86
C SER A 167 -9.31 18.18 6.09
N HIS A 168 -10.11 17.50 6.92
CA HIS A 168 -10.78 18.04 8.11
C HIS A 168 -10.39 17.16 9.31
N GLU A 169 -9.12 17.26 9.75
CA GLU A 169 -8.58 16.42 10.84
C GLU A 169 -9.15 16.79 12.23
N ASP A 170 -9.72 17.98 12.35
CA ASP A 170 -10.49 18.49 13.47
C ASP A 170 -11.88 17.81 13.61
N GLU A 171 -12.47 17.39 12.49
CA GLU A 171 -13.79 16.76 12.48
C GLU A 171 -13.73 15.26 12.81
N LYS A 172 -14.17 14.90 14.03
CA LYS A 172 -14.17 13.52 14.53
C LYS A 172 -15.24 12.63 13.86
N ILE A 173 -15.00 12.25 12.62
CA ILE A 173 -15.85 11.37 11.82
C ILE A 173 -15.70 9.89 12.21
N LEU A 174 -16.82 9.19 12.40
CA LEU A 174 -16.94 7.78 12.75
C LEU A 174 -17.65 6.97 11.63
N ALA A 175 -17.56 5.64 11.70
CA ALA A 175 -18.42 4.72 10.97
C ALA A 175 -19.63 4.31 11.83
N SER A 176 -20.81 4.15 11.23
CA SER A 176 -21.94 3.45 11.82
C SER A 176 -22.38 2.32 10.91
N PHE A 177 -22.75 1.18 11.49
CA PHE A 177 -23.11 -0.04 10.75
C PHE A 177 -24.45 -0.59 11.21
N ASP A 178 -25.19 -1.24 10.32
CA ASP A 178 -26.11 -2.28 10.76
C ASP A 178 -25.29 -3.57 11.05
N PRO A 179 -25.57 -4.32 12.15
CA PRO A 179 -24.79 -5.50 12.51
C PRO A 179 -24.88 -6.65 11.49
N ASP A 180 -26.04 -6.85 10.85
CA ASP A 180 -26.28 -7.96 9.93
C ASP A 180 -25.79 -7.63 8.52
N ASP A 181 -25.98 -6.40 8.03
CA ASP A 181 -25.37 -5.93 6.77
C ASP A 181 -23.83 -6.02 6.83
N LEU A 182 -23.23 -5.62 7.96
CA LEU A 182 -21.79 -5.72 8.17
C LEU A 182 -21.33 -7.18 8.18
N LEU A 183 -22.04 -8.06 8.89
CA LEU A 183 -21.70 -9.48 8.97
C LEU A 183 -21.81 -10.15 7.60
N GLN A 184 -22.82 -9.80 6.79
CA GLN A 184 -22.96 -10.27 5.42
C GLN A 184 -21.81 -9.77 4.53
N TYR A 185 -21.47 -8.48 4.57
CA TYR A 185 -20.33 -7.92 3.86
C TYR A 185 -19.01 -8.62 4.25
N MET A 186 -18.81 -8.95 5.52
CA MET A 186 -17.60 -9.61 5.99
C MET A 186 -17.49 -11.06 5.47
N ARG A 187 -18.61 -11.80 5.36
CA ARG A 187 -18.67 -13.12 4.70
C ARG A 187 -18.33 -13.02 3.22
N GLU A 188 -18.93 -12.08 2.50
CA GLU A 188 -18.67 -11.86 1.07
C GLU A 188 -17.20 -11.52 0.82
N ARG A 189 -16.61 -10.60 1.59
CA ARG A 189 -15.19 -10.26 1.50
C ARG A 189 -14.26 -11.40 1.89
N LYS A 190 -14.66 -12.29 2.80
CA LYS A 190 -13.88 -13.51 3.12
C LYS A 190 -13.88 -14.47 1.93
N ALA A 191 -15.06 -14.82 1.43
CA ALA A 191 -15.20 -15.73 0.28
C ALA A 191 -14.51 -15.20 -0.99
N GLU A 192 -14.65 -13.89 -1.27
CA GLU A 192 -13.87 -13.22 -2.32
C GLU A 192 -12.36 -13.41 -2.12
N ASN A 193 -11.84 -13.21 -0.91
CA ASN A 193 -10.41 -13.34 -0.62
C ASN A 193 -9.89 -14.79 -0.74
N GLU A 194 -10.69 -15.79 -0.39
CA GLU A 194 -10.31 -17.21 -0.51
C GLU A 194 -10.35 -17.70 -1.96
N ALA A 195 -11.38 -17.33 -2.72
CA ALA A 195 -11.43 -17.55 -4.17
C ALA A 195 -10.29 -16.81 -4.89
N ARG A 196 -9.92 -15.61 -4.38
CA ARG A 196 -8.79 -14.78 -4.81
C ARG A 196 -7.43 -15.40 -4.49
N GLN A 197 -7.23 -16.03 -3.33
CA GLN A 197 -6.00 -16.77 -3.07
C GLN A 197 -5.89 -17.99 -3.99
N THR A 198 -6.95 -18.78 -4.06
CA THR A 198 -6.99 -20.04 -4.82
C THR A 198 -6.65 -19.84 -6.30
N SER A 199 -7.36 -18.96 -7.00
CA SER A 199 -7.21 -18.79 -8.45
C SER A 199 -6.01 -17.93 -8.89
N LEU A 200 -5.05 -17.64 -8.01
CA LEU A 200 -3.78 -16.95 -8.35
C LEU A 200 -2.54 -17.86 -8.25
N LYS A 201 -2.63 -19.02 -7.59
CA LYS A 201 -1.51 -19.96 -7.37
C LYS A 201 -0.86 -20.52 -8.65
N HIS A 202 -1.45 -20.25 -9.82
CA HIS A 202 -0.94 -20.66 -11.13
C HIS A 202 -0.42 -19.48 -12.00
N LEU A 203 -0.51 -18.24 -11.49
CA LEU A 203 -0.07 -17.02 -12.19
C LEU A 203 1.10 -16.32 -11.49
N TYR A 204 1.33 -16.62 -10.22
CA TYR A 204 2.45 -16.12 -9.42
C TYR A 204 3.25 -17.30 -8.86
N LYS A 205 4.58 -17.13 -8.82
CA LYS A 205 5.53 -18.12 -8.28
C LYS A 205 5.43 -18.20 -6.76
N ASN A 206 5.05 -17.09 -6.13
CA ASN A 206 5.11 -16.85 -4.70
C ASN A 206 3.72 -16.55 -4.10
N SER A 207 3.65 -16.43 -2.78
CA SER A 207 2.43 -16.05 -2.04
C SER A 207 1.92 -14.64 -2.37
N ILE A 208 0.64 -14.41 -2.07
CA ILE A 208 0.00 -13.09 -2.18
C ILE A 208 0.11 -12.39 -0.84
N GLU A 209 0.97 -11.37 -0.79
CA GLU A 209 1.19 -10.58 0.42
C GLU A 209 0.03 -9.61 0.74
N THR A 210 -0.20 -9.39 2.04
CA THR A 210 -1.24 -8.49 2.57
C THR A 210 -0.75 -7.05 2.63
N TYR A 211 -1.64 -6.08 2.90
CA TYR A 211 -1.19 -4.72 3.21
C TYR A 211 -0.38 -4.71 4.52
N GLU A 212 -0.83 -5.50 5.49
CA GLU A 212 -0.30 -5.62 6.84
C GLU A 212 1.15 -6.15 6.83
N SER A 213 1.45 -7.28 6.17
CA SER A 213 2.82 -7.81 6.07
C SER A 213 3.80 -6.80 5.45
N LEU A 214 3.36 -6.10 4.39
CA LEU A 214 4.18 -5.20 3.59
C LEU A 214 4.35 -3.80 4.18
N PHE A 215 3.63 -3.47 5.26
CA PHE A 215 3.72 -2.15 5.90
C PHE A 215 3.79 -2.22 7.43
N ALA A 216 3.96 -3.41 8.02
CA ALA A 216 4.11 -3.57 9.47
C ALA A 216 5.23 -2.69 10.05
N PHE A 217 6.35 -2.58 9.33
CA PHE A 217 7.51 -1.76 9.68
C PHE A 217 7.22 -0.24 9.77
N GLU A 218 6.15 0.28 9.13
CA GLU A 218 5.74 1.68 9.30
C GLU A 218 5.19 1.95 10.72
N TYR A 219 4.82 0.89 11.47
CA TYR A 219 4.08 0.94 12.73
C TYR A 219 4.76 0.17 13.88
N ALA A 220 6.04 -0.18 13.79
CA ALA A 220 6.70 -0.95 14.84
C ALA A 220 7.00 -0.10 16.08
N ASP A 221 7.29 -0.78 17.21
CA ASP A 221 7.92 -0.15 18.39
C ASP A 221 9.37 -0.67 18.48
N ASP A 222 10.22 0.02 19.24
CA ASP A 222 11.67 -0.17 19.20
C ASP A 222 12.15 -1.56 19.66
N GLU A 223 11.41 -2.27 20.53
CA GLU A 223 11.79 -3.58 21.07
C GLU A 223 11.76 -4.72 20.01
N ASP A 224 10.74 -4.73 19.14
CA ASP A 224 10.57 -5.71 18.05
C ASP A 224 10.94 -5.12 16.66
N GLY A 225 11.29 -3.83 16.60
CA GLY A 225 11.33 -3.02 15.39
C GLY A 225 12.10 -3.64 14.23
N TYR A 226 13.30 -4.17 14.51
CA TYR A 226 14.14 -4.80 13.49
C TYR A 226 13.53 -6.12 12.97
N GLN A 227 12.96 -6.96 13.84
CA GLN A 227 12.30 -8.20 13.40
C GLN A 227 11.04 -7.95 12.57
N VAL A 228 10.32 -6.85 12.84
CA VAL A 228 9.15 -6.43 12.05
C VAL A 228 9.59 -5.86 10.71
N PHE A 229 10.69 -5.10 10.68
CA PHE A 229 11.32 -4.60 9.46
C PHE A 229 11.74 -5.74 8.52
N GLU A 230 12.54 -6.70 9.00
CA GLU A 230 12.99 -7.86 8.21
C GLU A 230 11.83 -8.64 7.60
N LYS A 231 10.74 -8.88 8.35
CA LYS A 231 9.53 -9.55 7.84
C LYS A 231 8.81 -8.74 6.76
N SER A 232 8.82 -7.40 6.84
CA SER A 232 8.31 -6.55 5.76
C SER A 232 9.24 -6.52 4.54
N VAL A 233 10.57 -6.57 4.72
CA VAL A 233 11.55 -6.70 3.63
C VAL A 233 11.35 -8.04 2.90
N ASP A 234 11.27 -9.15 3.63
CA ASP A 234 10.98 -10.48 3.09
C ASP A 234 9.68 -10.50 2.28
N ALA A 235 8.61 -9.94 2.83
CA ALA A 235 7.34 -9.81 2.13
C ALA A 235 7.49 -8.96 0.86
N TRP A 236 8.21 -7.82 0.89
CA TRP A 236 8.42 -7.00 -0.30
C TRP A 236 9.23 -7.75 -1.35
N CYS A 237 10.30 -8.45 -0.97
CA CYS A 237 11.08 -9.28 -1.88
C CYS A 237 10.25 -10.40 -2.50
N ASN A 238 9.42 -11.08 -1.70
CA ASN A 238 8.54 -12.16 -2.13
C ASN A 238 7.42 -11.66 -3.07
N PHE A 239 6.87 -10.47 -2.80
CA PHE A 239 5.92 -9.78 -3.68
C PHE A 239 6.57 -9.36 -5.01
N LEU A 240 7.69 -8.63 -4.95
CA LEU A 240 8.39 -8.06 -6.11
C LEU A 240 8.97 -9.12 -7.06
N SER A 241 9.38 -10.29 -6.55
CA SER A 241 9.96 -11.37 -7.37
C SER A 241 8.95 -12.13 -8.26
N ASN A 242 7.66 -11.77 -8.20
CA ASN A 242 6.68 -12.11 -9.24
C ASN A 242 6.78 -11.20 -10.48
N PHE A 243 7.52 -10.10 -10.38
CA PHE A 243 7.55 -9.01 -11.37
C PHE A 243 8.94 -8.73 -11.95
N ILE A 244 9.98 -8.79 -11.12
CA ILE A 244 11.37 -8.41 -11.45
C ILE A 244 12.36 -9.37 -10.79
N ASN A 245 13.64 -9.34 -11.20
CA ASN A 245 14.70 -9.89 -10.35
C ASN A 245 14.96 -8.89 -9.21
N VAL A 246 14.85 -9.35 -7.96
CA VAL A 246 14.86 -8.48 -6.78
C VAL A 246 16.25 -8.43 -6.18
N ASP A 247 16.62 -7.24 -5.74
CA ASP A 247 17.83 -6.90 -5.02
C ASP A 247 17.42 -6.50 -3.59
N ARG A 248 17.84 -7.27 -2.58
CA ARG A 248 17.35 -7.09 -1.19
C ARG A 248 17.80 -5.75 -0.63
N ASP A 249 19.06 -5.39 -0.85
CA ASP A 249 19.70 -4.17 -0.36
C ASP A 249 18.99 -2.92 -0.92
N ILE A 250 18.48 -2.99 -2.15
CA ILE A 250 17.63 -1.93 -2.75
C ILE A 250 16.24 -1.88 -2.09
N VAL A 251 15.66 -3.02 -1.69
CA VAL A 251 14.41 -3.02 -0.91
C VAL A 251 14.65 -2.41 0.48
N GLU A 252 15.68 -2.85 1.20
CA GLU A 252 15.99 -2.36 2.54
C GLU A 252 16.27 -0.86 2.57
N SER A 253 17.16 -0.36 1.71
CA SER A 253 17.51 1.06 1.63
C SER A 253 16.32 1.97 1.25
N VAL A 254 15.35 1.47 0.47
CA VAL A 254 14.10 2.20 0.17
C VAL A 254 13.10 2.18 1.33
N LEU A 255 13.10 1.13 2.16
CA LEU A 255 12.17 1.00 3.29
C LEU A 255 12.68 1.65 4.59
N ILE A 256 13.99 1.65 4.86
CA ILE A 256 14.60 2.22 6.08
C ILE A 256 14.07 3.63 6.44
N PRO A 257 13.97 4.60 5.51
CA PRO A 257 13.48 5.96 5.83
C PRO A 257 12.00 6.04 6.26
N TYR A 258 11.25 4.93 6.18
CA TYR A 258 9.83 4.86 6.53
C TYR A 258 9.55 4.04 7.81
N ILE A 259 10.58 3.45 8.45
CA ILE A 259 10.47 2.77 9.75
C ILE A 259 9.83 3.70 10.78
N ASN A 260 8.84 3.19 11.51
CA ASN A 260 8.11 3.88 12.59
C ASN A 260 7.46 5.24 12.20
N THR A 261 7.37 5.56 10.91
CA THR A 261 6.82 6.86 10.43
C THR A 261 5.31 7.00 10.61
N ARG A 262 4.58 5.95 11.04
CA ARG A 262 3.13 5.99 11.24
C ARG A 262 2.71 5.60 12.64
N LYS A 263 1.83 6.44 13.20
CA LYS A 263 1.07 6.14 14.42
C LYS A 263 0.28 4.84 14.24
N LYS A 264 0.41 3.91 15.19
CA LYS A 264 -0.28 2.61 15.21
C LYS A 264 -1.80 2.73 14.97
N PRO A 265 -2.44 1.77 14.26
CA PRO A 265 -3.88 1.81 13.99
C PRO A 265 -4.72 1.95 15.26
N VAL A 266 -5.62 2.94 15.28
CA VAL A 266 -6.49 3.18 16.44
C VAL A 266 -7.40 1.97 16.71
N ARG A 267 -7.62 1.70 18.01
CA ARG A 267 -8.61 0.72 18.50
C ARG A 267 -9.99 1.05 17.93
N GLN A 268 -10.74 0.04 17.50
CA GLN A 268 -11.94 0.25 16.67
C GLN A 268 -13.06 0.97 17.44
N LYS A 269 -13.10 0.85 18.76
CA LYS A 269 -13.95 1.65 19.67
C LYS A 269 -13.75 3.17 19.61
N LYS A 270 -12.69 3.67 18.96
CA LYS A 270 -12.46 5.11 18.69
C LYS A 270 -12.99 5.57 17.33
N VAL A 271 -13.40 4.65 16.45
CA VAL A 271 -13.77 4.93 15.03
C VAL A 271 -15.10 4.31 14.58
N ILE A 272 -15.70 3.40 15.35
CA ILE A 272 -17.08 2.94 15.18
C ILE A 272 -17.96 3.63 16.23
N TYR A 273 -19.09 4.19 15.80
CA TYR A 273 -20.10 4.84 16.65
C TYR A 273 -20.83 3.82 17.53
N ASN A 274 -21.50 2.85 16.93
CA ASN A 274 -22.22 1.78 17.62
C ASN A 274 -21.34 0.58 18.02
N PHE A 275 -20.08 0.84 18.44
CA PHE A 275 -19.08 -0.20 18.68
C PHE A 275 -19.53 -1.35 19.61
N PRO A 276 -20.27 -1.15 20.72
CA PRO A 276 -20.68 -2.25 21.59
C PRO A 276 -21.52 -3.29 20.85
N SER A 277 -22.54 -2.86 20.10
CA SER A 277 -23.39 -3.75 19.29
C SER A 277 -22.56 -4.51 18.25
N ILE A 278 -21.67 -3.83 17.53
CA ILE A 278 -20.82 -4.46 16.51
C ILE A 278 -19.81 -5.45 17.12
N LYS A 279 -19.24 -5.13 18.28
CA LYS A 279 -18.38 -6.06 19.04
C LYS A 279 -19.16 -7.31 19.44
N ASP A 280 -20.32 -7.14 20.06
CA ASP A 280 -21.06 -8.25 20.67
C ASP A 280 -21.66 -9.19 19.60
N HIS A 281 -22.01 -8.66 18.42
CA HIS A 281 -22.40 -9.44 17.24
C HIS A 281 -21.21 -10.22 16.65
N LEU A 282 -20.08 -9.54 16.40
CA LEU A 282 -18.92 -10.16 15.75
C LEU A 282 -18.16 -11.15 16.65
N GLN A 283 -18.12 -10.94 17.97
CA GLN A 283 -17.45 -11.86 18.90
C GLN A 283 -18.04 -13.28 18.92
N GLN A 284 -19.29 -13.45 18.50
CA GLN A 284 -19.97 -14.74 18.41
C GLN A 284 -19.73 -15.46 17.07
N THR A 285 -18.82 -14.95 16.24
CA THR A 285 -18.60 -15.43 14.85
C THR A 285 -17.11 -15.61 14.55
N GLU A 286 -16.82 -16.26 13.41
CA GLU A 286 -15.47 -16.36 12.83
C GLU A 286 -14.79 -14.99 12.58
N PHE A 287 -15.55 -13.88 12.60
CA PHE A 287 -15.03 -12.52 12.40
C PHE A 287 -14.55 -11.85 13.70
N GLY A 288 -14.76 -12.47 14.87
CA GLY A 288 -14.31 -11.92 16.17
C GLY A 288 -12.79 -11.65 16.22
N GLN A 289 -12.00 -12.42 15.46
CA GLN A 289 -10.55 -12.21 15.31
C GLN A 289 -10.16 -10.85 14.70
N TYR A 290 -11.08 -10.16 14.01
CA TYR A 290 -10.83 -8.84 13.42
C TYR A 290 -11.05 -7.67 14.39
N LEU A 291 -11.45 -7.94 15.64
CA LEU A 291 -11.71 -6.91 16.65
C LEU A 291 -10.43 -6.41 17.33
N ARG A 292 -10.18 -5.09 17.30
CA ARG A 292 -9.13 -4.41 18.08
C ARG A 292 -9.75 -3.60 19.23
N LEU A 293 -9.80 -4.23 20.40
CA LEU A 293 -10.40 -3.76 21.66
C LEU A 293 -9.60 -2.63 22.33
#